data_AF-A0A918YPX1-F1
#
_entry.id   AF-A0A918YPX1-F1
#
_cell.length_a   1.000
_cell.length_b   1.000
_cell.length_c   1.000
_cell.angle_alpha   90.00
_cell.angle_beta   90.00
_cell.angle_gamma   90.00
#
_symmetry.space_group_name_H-M   'P 1'
#
loop_
_entity.id
_entity.type
_entity.pdbx_description
1 polymer ?
#
loop_
_entity_poly.entity_id
_entity_poly.type
_entity_poly.pdbx_seq_one_letter_code
_entity_poly.pdbx_strand_id
1 'polypeptide(L)'
;MTDPAGHPFPVRGEVAAFHGDLYQARAAVGLWPYVELLPEPGRPAPADLAPREAADGSVGYPVAPERLEAWYTVQWTFRWHDELFECTAATPTTLSGNYLGSDEHFAKEHLKRRVIGYRGVFPRHEITELAEHREDLLQPLRALVRRLAEADHFRPQTYAVHHGQTYPAAAEADASGLIALTTGHDRPEDLGADPRDPSAEHFLAAPEQLDAWYRTHWTFRWQGGPFDAIGTVDGRIKGVYTGGSWGFADTWQLTRETGPDAVHTRYTVEVDLDGVTDLEQHRTDLLANQ
;
A
#
# COMPACT_ATOMS: atom_id res chain seq x y z
N MET A 1 -4.92 4.25 -29.33
CA MET A 1 -5.29 2.92 -29.89
C MET A 1 -6.79 2.76 -29.71
N THR A 2 -7.44 1.71 -30.22
CA THR A 2 -8.84 1.44 -29.83
C THR A 2 -8.93 0.04 -29.26
N ASP A 3 -9.63 -0.10 -28.14
CA ASP A 3 -9.95 -1.41 -27.58
C ASP A 3 -11.00 -2.12 -28.47
N PRO A 4 -11.35 -3.40 -28.19
CA PRO A 4 -12.38 -4.12 -28.94
C PRO A 4 -13.77 -3.46 -28.92
N ALA A 5 -14.04 -2.56 -27.96
CA ALA A 5 -15.27 -1.78 -27.86
C ALA A 5 -15.18 -0.41 -28.55
N GLY A 6 -14.05 -0.10 -29.21
CA GLY A 6 -13.84 1.12 -29.99
C GLY A 6 -13.40 2.33 -29.17
N HIS A 7 -13.13 2.17 -27.87
CA HIS A 7 -12.72 3.28 -27.01
C HIS A 7 -11.24 3.59 -27.17
N PRO A 8 -10.83 4.87 -27.05
CA PRO A 8 -9.43 5.24 -27.07
C PRO A 8 -8.67 4.48 -25.96
N PHE A 9 -7.77 3.61 -26.38
CA PHE A 9 -6.90 2.86 -25.49
C PHE A 9 -5.54 3.56 -25.40
N PRO A 10 -4.99 3.76 -24.19
CA PRO A 10 -3.74 4.49 -24.01
C PRO A 10 -2.59 3.77 -24.69
N VAL A 11 -1.72 4.57 -25.33
CA VAL A 11 -0.50 4.08 -26.01
C VAL A 11 0.60 3.76 -24.99
N ARG A 12 0.56 4.45 -23.85
CA ARG A 12 1.42 4.24 -22.70
C ARG A 12 0.72 4.79 -21.46
N GLY A 13 0.96 4.18 -20.30
CA GLY A 13 0.46 4.67 -19.01
C GLY A 13 -0.05 3.53 -18.14
N GLU A 14 -0.76 3.89 -17.08
CA GLU A 14 -1.40 2.92 -16.19
C GLU A 14 -2.89 2.78 -16.55
N VAL A 15 -3.38 1.54 -16.51
CA VAL A 15 -4.76 1.17 -16.82
C VAL A 15 -5.31 0.31 -15.71
N ALA A 16 -6.53 0.59 -15.26
CA ALA A 16 -7.23 -0.23 -14.26
C ALA A 16 -8.58 -0.70 -14.79
N ALA A 17 -8.95 -1.93 -14.43
CA ALA A 17 -10.26 -2.52 -14.69
C ALA A 17 -11.13 -2.43 -13.43
N PHE A 18 -12.33 -1.86 -13.57
CA PHE A 18 -13.29 -1.69 -12.49
C PHE A 18 -14.71 -1.92 -13.02
N HIS A 19 -15.42 -2.90 -12.46
CA HIS A 19 -16.76 -3.32 -12.88
C HIS A 19 -16.86 -3.64 -14.39
N GLY A 20 -15.84 -4.32 -14.92
CA GLY A 20 -15.74 -4.68 -16.34
C GLY A 20 -15.34 -3.54 -17.29
N ASP A 21 -15.17 -2.32 -16.78
CA ASP A 21 -14.76 -1.14 -17.54
C ASP A 21 -13.26 -0.83 -17.36
N LEU A 22 -12.58 -0.47 -18.44
CA LEU A 22 -11.16 -0.06 -18.41
C LEU A 22 -11.03 1.45 -18.31
N TYR A 23 -10.26 1.94 -17.34
CA TYR A 23 -9.99 3.35 -17.13
C TYR A 23 -8.49 3.63 -17.22
N GLN A 24 -8.13 4.83 -17.69
CA GLN A 24 -6.82 5.35 -17.36
C GLN A 24 -6.73 5.48 -15.84
N ALA A 25 -5.59 5.09 -15.27
CA ALA A 25 -5.39 5.07 -13.84
C ALA A 25 -4.08 5.75 -13.45
N ARG A 26 -3.94 6.02 -12.15
CA ARG A 26 -2.67 6.34 -11.50
C ARG A 26 -2.74 5.98 -10.02
N ALA A 27 -1.61 5.91 -9.34
CA ALA A 27 -1.60 5.90 -7.87
C ALA A 27 -2.28 7.17 -7.31
N ALA A 28 -3.19 7.02 -6.34
CA ALA A 28 -3.90 8.16 -5.74
C ALA A 28 -2.97 8.90 -4.76
N VAL A 29 -2.46 10.05 -5.18
CA VAL A 29 -1.53 10.85 -4.37
C VAL A 29 -2.16 11.22 -3.03
N GLY A 30 -1.46 10.90 -1.93
CA GLY A 30 -1.90 11.18 -0.56
C GLY A 30 -3.03 10.28 -0.04
N LEU A 31 -3.48 9.29 -0.82
CA LEU A 31 -4.48 8.30 -0.41
C LEU A 31 -3.96 6.88 -0.61
N TRP A 32 -2.67 6.64 -0.37
CA TRP A 32 -2.13 5.29 -0.44
C TRP A 32 -2.95 4.35 0.49
N PRO A 33 -3.35 3.14 0.06
CA PRO A 33 -2.98 2.42 -1.18
C PRO A 33 -3.97 2.58 -2.35
N TYR A 34 -4.83 3.59 -2.36
CA TYR A 34 -5.86 3.75 -3.37
C TYR A 34 -5.28 4.02 -4.76
N VAL A 35 -5.99 3.52 -5.77
CA VAL A 35 -5.77 3.83 -7.19
C VAL A 35 -6.81 4.85 -7.61
N GLU A 36 -6.42 5.82 -8.42
CA GLU A 36 -7.31 6.86 -8.93
C GLU A 36 -7.70 6.54 -10.37
N LEU A 37 -9.01 6.35 -10.61
CA LEU A 37 -9.56 6.17 -11.95
C LEU A 37 -9.78 7.54 -12.61
N LEU A 38 -9.39 7.66 -13.87
CA LEU A 38 -9.45 8.87 -14.67
C LEU A 38 -10.35 8.61 -15.90
N PRO A 39 -11.68 8.80 -15.79
CA PRO A 39 -12.56 8.66 -16.93
C PRO A 39 -12.29 9.74 -17.98
N GLU A 40 -12.34 9.35 -19.25
CA GLU A 40 -12.18 10.28 -20.36
C GLU A 40 -13.32 11.33 -20.38
N PRO A 41 -13.08 12.53 -20.93
CA PRO A 41 -14.13 13.53 -21.09
C PRO A 41 -15.36 12.98 -21.82
N GLY A 42 -16.53 13.09 -21.20
CA GLY A 42 -17.79 12.59 -21.75
C GLY A 42 -18.11 11.13 -21.41
N ARG A 43 -17.19 10.38 -20.80
CA ARG A 43 -17.51 9.08 -20.19
C ARG A 43 -18.23 9.32 -18.85
N PRO A 44 -19.29 8.55 -18.53
CA PRO A 44 -19.92 8.63 -17.23
C PRO A 44 -18.92 8.32 -16.11
N ALA A 45 -19.14 8.94 -14.95
CA ALA A 45 -18.37 8.64 -13.75
C ALA A 45 -18.48 7.14 -13.42
N PRO A 46 -17.41 6.51 -12.91
CA PRO A 46 -17.49 5.14 -12.41
C PRO A 46 -18.59 5.04 -11.34
N ALA A 47 -19.42 4.00 -11.43
CA ALA A 47 -20.50 3.79 -10.48
C ALA A 47 -19.95 3.63 -9.05
N ASP A 48 -20.69 4.16 -8.07
CA ASP A 48 -20.41 4.02 -6.64
C ASP A 48 -19.05 4.55 -6.16
N LEU A 49 -18.45 5.51 -6.89
CA LEU A 49 -17.25 6.23 -6.49
C LEU A 49 -17.51 7.73 -6.39
N ALA A 50 -17.03 8.35 -5.32
CA ALA A 50 -17.07 9.80 -5.16
C ALA A 50 -15.89 10.46 -5.91
N PRO A 51 -16.12 11.57 -6.64
CA PRO A 51 -15.05 12.30 -7.28
C PRO A 51 -14.14 12.98 -6.26
N ARG A 52 -12.86 13.09 -6.59
CA ARG A 52 -11.84 13.83 -5.86
C ARG A 52 -11.07 14.73 -6.81
N GLU A 53 -10.88 15.98 -6.42
CA GLU A 53 -9.99 16.89 -7.13
C GLU A 53 -8.56 16.74 -6.59
N ALA A 54 -7.62 16.45 -7.48
CA ALA A 54 -6.20 16.39 -7.18
C ALA A 54 -5.57 17.79 -7.22
N ALA A 55 -4.36 17.93 -6.67
CA ALA A 55 -3.67 19.22 -6.60
C ALA A 55 -3.32 19.84 -7.98
N ASP A 56 -3.32 19.03 -9.04
CA ASP A 56 -3.15 19.46 -10.42
C ASP A 56 -4.46 19.90 -11.10
N GLY A 57 -5.58 19.92 -10.36
CA GLY A 57 -6.92 20.28 -10.85
C GLY A 57 -7.62 19.17 -11.64
N SER A 58 -7.02 17.98 -11.75
CA SER A 58 -7.69 16.83 -12.35
C SER A 58 -8.71 16.21 -11.38
N VAL A 59 -9.85 15.77 -11.91
CA VAL A 59 -10.86 15.05 -11.14
C VAL A 59 -10.68 13.55 -11.37
N GLY A 60 -10.34 12.84 -10.30
CA GLY A 60 -10.20 11.39 -10.29
C GLY A 60 -11.19 10.73 -9.34
N TYR A 61 -11.27 9.40 -9.41
CA TYR A 61 -12.17 8.59 -8.60
C TYR A 61 -11.36 7.54 -7.84
N PRO A 62 -11.01 7.80 -6.56
CA PRO A 62 -10.23 6.87 -5.75
C PRO A 62 -10.98 5.56 -5.53
N VAL A 63 -10.29 4.44 -5.76
CA VAL A 63 -10.80 3.08 -5.55
C VAL A 63 -9.78 2.25 -4.78
N ALA A 64 -10.27 1.48 -3.81
CA ALA A 64 -9.46 0.57 -3.03
C ALA A 64 -8.97 -0.59 -3.93
N PRO A 65 -7.72 -1.07 -3.79
CA PRO A 65 -7.17 -2.15 -4.62
C PRO A 65 -8.00 -3.43 -4.63
N GLU A 66 -8.75 -3.71 -3.58
CA GLU A 66 -9.59 -4.91 -3.41
C GLU A 66 -10.81 -4.88 -4.35
N ARG A 67 -11.25 -3.69 -4.75
CA ARG A 67 -12.38 -3.49 -5.68
C ARG A 67 -11.97 -3.50 -7.15
N LEU A 68 -10.66 -3.51 -7.44
CA LEU A 68 -10.15 -3.57 -8.80
C LEU A 68 -10.09 -5.01 -9.32
N GLU A 69 -10.41 -5.18 -10.59
CA GLU A 69 -10.26 -6.44 -11.31
C GLU A 69 -8.83 -6.58 -11.85
N ALA A 70 -8.23 -5.47 -12.28
CA ALA A 70 -6.85 -5.40 -12.76
C ALA A 70 -6.29 -3.98 -12.60
N TRP A 71 -4.97 -3.86 -12.48
CA TRP A 71 -4.25 -2.60 -12.64
C TRP A 71 -2.84 -2.91 -13.15
N TYR A 72 -2.45 -2.28 -14.26
CA TYR A 72 -1.20 -2.59 -14.94
C TYR A 72 -0.66 -1.37 -15.68
N THR A 73 0.66 -1.33 -15.89
CA THR A 73 1.22 -0.44 -16.91
C THR A 73 1.02 -1.08 -18.27
N VAL A 74 0.73 -0.25 -19.28
CA VAL A 74 0.67 -0.66 -20.67
C VAL A 74 1.74 0.05 -21.47
N GLN A 75 2.39 -0.70 -22.34
CA GLN A 75 3.30 -0.19 -23.36
C GLN A 75 3.06 -0.96 -24.66
N TRP A 76 3.14 -0.26 -25.78
CA TRP A 76 3.00 -0.89 -27.09
C TRP A 76 4.32 -0.87 -27.85
N THR A 77 4.63 -1.93 -28.57
CA THR A 77 5.73 -1.97 -29.54
C THR A 77 5.20 -2.29 -30.93
N PHE A 78 5.94 -1.90 -31.95
CA PHE A 78 5.61 -2.24 -33.33
C PHE A 78 6.87 -2.31 -34.19
N ARG A 79 6.71 -2.90 -35.39
CA ARG A 79 7.74 -2.90 -36.42
C ARG A 79 7.39 -2.03 -37.61
N TRP A 80 8.42 -1.44 -38.20
CA TRP A 80 8.36 -0.76 -39.50
C TRP A 80 9.65 -1.05 -40.26
N HIS A 81 9.54 -1.60 -41.47
CA HIS A 81 10.68 -2.17 -42.22
C HIS A 81 11.58 -3.10 -41.36
N ASP A 82 10.96 -4.05 -40.65
CA ASP A 82 11.62 -5.03 -39.77
C ASP A 82 12.38 -4.45 -38.55
N GLU A 83 12.34 -3.14 -38.37
CA GLU A 83 12.95 -2.43 -37.25
C GLU A 83 11.96 -2.19 -36.11
N LEU A 84 12.45 -2.32 -34.87
CA LEU A 84 11.61 -2.31 -33.66
C LEU A 84 11.47 -0.91 -33.06
N PHE A 85 10.24 -0.57 -32.65
CA PHE A 85 9.90 0.71 -32.03
C PHE A 85 9.04 0.56 -30.79
N GLU A 86 9.30 1.41 -29.78
CA GLU A 86 8.38 1.68 -28.68
C GLU A 86 7.35 2.72 -29.15
N CYS A 87 6.06 2.40 -29.06
CA CYS A 87 5.00 3.33 -29.41
C CYS A 87 4.88 4.47 -28.39
N THR A 88 4.79 5.70 -28.89
CA THR A 88 4.71 6.93 -28.09
C THR A 88 3.43 7.70 -28.32
N ALA A 89 2.83 7.56 -29.50
CA ALA A 89 1.54 8.14 -29.84
C ALA A 89 0.90 7.36 -31.00
N ALA A 90 -0.42 7.36 -31.07
CA ALA A 90 -1.18 6.75 -32.15
C ALA A 90 -2.34 7.65 -32.54
N THR A 91 -2.48 7.89 -33.84
CA THR A 91 -3.65 8.52 -34.46
C THR A 91 -4.40 7.45 -35.29
N PRO A 92 -5.58 7.76 -35.85
CA PRO A 92 -6.26 6.82 -36.74
C PRO A 92 -5.40 6.39 -37.95
N THR A 93 -4.50 7.25 -38.43
CA THR A 93 -3.74 7.03 -39.68
C THR A 93 -2.25 6.77 -39.47
N THR A 94 -1.69 7.11 -38.31
CA THR A 94 -0.24 7.02 -38.05
C THR A 94 0.08 6.53 -36.64
N LEU A 95 1.23 5.89 -36.46
CA LEU A 95 1.84 5.68 -35.15
C LEU A 95 3.18 6.43 -35.09
N SER A 96 3.52 6.92 -33.91
CA SER A 96 4.83 7.51 -33.62
C SER A 96 5.55 6.63 -32.63
N GLY A 97 6.86 6.42 -32.81
CA GLY A 97 7.63 5.57 -31.90
C GLY A 97 9.08 5.95 -31.75
N ASN A 98 9.63 5.66 -30.57
CA ASN A 98 11.06 5.72 -30.30
C ASN A 98 11.71 4.46 -30.85
N TYR A 99 12.85 4.61 -31.52
CA TYR A 99 13.59 3.51 -32.10
C TYR A 99 14.26 2.67 -31.01
N LEU A 100 14.04 1.37 -31.05
CA LEU A 100 14.66 0.37 -30.15
C LEU A 100 15.71 -0.50 -30.86
N GLY A 101 15.82 -0.39 -32.19
CA GLY A 101 16.80 -1.11 -32.97
C GLY A 101 18.23 -0.56 -32.81
N SER A 102 19.18 -1.29 -33.36
CA SER A 102 20.61 -0.98 -33.27
C SER A 102 21.25 -0.56 -34.60
N ASP A 103 20.52 -0.63 -35.73
CA ASP A 103 21.01 -0.17 -37.03
C ASP A 103 21.05 1.37 -37.07
N GLU A 104 22.27 1.92 -36.99
CA GLU A 104 22.49 3.37 -37.07
C GLU A 104 22.28 3.94 -38.48
N HIS A 105 22.54 3.15 -39.52
CA HIS A 105 22.42 3.62 -40.90
C HIS A 105 20.95 3.87 -41.21
N PHE A 106 20.13 2.86 -40.93
CA PHE A 106 18.67 2.96 -40.98
C PHE A 106 18.15 4.15 -40.17
N ALA A 107 18.62 4.29 -38.92
CA ALA A 107 18.16 5.37 -38.05
C ALA A 107 18.48 6.77 -38.59
N LYS A 108 19.66 6.95 -39.19
CA LYS A 108 20.06 8.25 -39.79
C LYS A 108 19.31 8.55 -41.08
N GLU A 109 18.98 7.53 -41.87
CA GLU A 109 18.28 7.69 -43.14
C GLU A 109 16.79 7.98 -42.96
N HIS A 110 16.13 7.25 -42.06
CA HIS A 110 14.66 7.25 -42.00
C HIS A 110 14.06 7.98 -40.79
N LEU A 111 14.86 8.29 -39.76
CA LEU A 111 14.33 8.77 -38.48
C LEU A 111 14.83 10.18 -38.11
N LYS A 112 14.07 10.84 -37.25
CA LYS A 112 14.46 12.13 -36.68
C LYS A 112 15.27 11.91 -35.40
N ARG A 113 16.49 12.43 -35.38
CA ARG A 113 17.34 12.44 -34.18
C ARG A 113 16.73 13.31 -33.08
N ARG A 114 16.78 12.83 -31.85
CA ARG A 114 16.37 13.53 -30.61
C ARG A 114 17.52 13.57 -29.62
N VAL A 115 17.32 14.25 -28.49
CA VAL A 115 18.29 14.32 -27.39
C VAL A 115 18.61 12.93 -26.86
N ILE A 116 17.60 12.06 -26.80
CA ILE A 116 17.70 10.67 -26.38
C ILE A 116 17.19 9.81 -27.55
N GLY A 117 18.10 9.38 -28.43
CA GLY A 117 17.81 8.42 -29.51
C GLY A 117 17.15 8.99 -30.77
N TYR A 118 16.46 8.11 -31.52
CA TYR A 118 15.78 8.42 -32.78
C TYR A 118 14.28 8.17 -32.66
N ARG A 119 13.47 8.97 -33.36
CA ARG A 119 12.01 8.87 -33.36
C ARG A 119 11.46 8.99 -34.78
N GLY A 120 10.44 8.20 -35.10
CA GLY A 120 9.72 8.26 -36.38
C GLY A 120 8.20 8.40 -36.23
N VAL A 121 7.55 8.72 -37.34
CA VAL A 121 6.09 8.74 -37.51
C VAL A 121 5.78 7.93 -38.76
N PHE A 122 4.99 6.89 -38.62
CA PHE A 122 4.81 5.85 -39.62
C PHE A 122 3.34 5.70 -39.99
N PRO A 123 3.01 5.52 -41.28
CA PRO A 123 1.65 5.18 -41.70
C PRO A 123 1.21 3.86 -41.06
N ARG A 124 -0.01 3.83 -40.52
CA ARG A 124 -0.53 2.66 -39.78
C ARG A 124 -0.59 1.39 -40.64
N HIS A 125 -0.78 1.53 -41.95
CA HIS A 125 -0.88 0.40 -42.88
C HIS A 125 0.47 -0.25 -43.23
N GLU A 126 1.59 0.41 -42.92
CA GLU A 126 2.94 -0.13 -43.12
C GLU A 126 3.49 -0.84 -41.87
N ILE A 127 2.75 -0.78 -40.76
CA ILE A 127 3.19 -1.28 -39.48
C ILE A 127 2.86 -2.77 -39.33
N THR A 128 3.85 -3.51 -38.87
CA THR A 128 3.75 -4.94 -38.56
C THR A 128 4.01 -5.18 -37.07
N GLU A 129 3.67 -6.38 -36.58
CA GLU A 129 3.95 -6.82 -35.20
C GLU A 129 3.56 -5.83 -34.09
N LEU A 130 2.39 -5.21 -34.22
CA LEU A 130 1.85 -4.35 -33.16
C LEU A 130 1.48 -5.20 -31.95
N ALA A 131 2.25 -5.08 -30.87
CA ALA A 131 2.14 -5.90 -29.67
C ALA A 131 1.93 -5.02 -28.42
N GLU A 132 1.05 -5.48 -27.54
CA GLU A 132 0.81 -4.90 -26.22
C GLU A 132 1.66 -5.63 -25.18
N HIS A 133 2.30 -4.87 -24.32
CA HIS A 133 3.03 -5.34 -23.15
C HIS A 133 2.33 -4.82 -21.90
N ARG A 134 2.08 -5.71 -20.93
CA ARG A 134 1.44 -5.39 -19.67
C ARG A 134 2.35 -5.78 -18.51
N GLU A 135 2.51 -4.88 -17.55
CA GLU A 135 3.16 -5.16 -16.28
C GLU A 135 2.14 -4.98 -15.16
N ASP A 136 1.89 -6.04 -14.39
CA ASP A 136 0.92 -6.05 -13.31
C ASP A 136 1.38 -5.19 -12.13
N LEU A 137 0.55 -4.22 -11.75
CA LEU A 137 0.75 -3.36 -10.58
C LEU A 137 -0.15 -3.75 -9.41
N LEU A 138 -1.24 -4.47 -9.67
CA LEU A 138 -2.25 -4.81 -8.68
C LEU A 138 -1.76 -5.88 -7.70
N GLN A 139 -1.19 -6.97 -8.21
CA GLN A 139 -0.73 -8.06 -7.34
C GLN A 139 0.42 -7.64 -6.43
N PRO A 140 1.47 -6.92 -6.92
CA PRO A 140 2.49 -6.37 -6.04
C PRO A 140 1.92 -5.43 -4.97
N LEU A 141 0.97 -4.55 -5.32
CA LEU A 141 0.34 -3.64 -4.36
C LEU A 141 -0.48 -4.41 -3.31
N ARG A 142 -1.30 -5.38 -3.72
CA ARG A 142 -2.06 -6.22 -2.78
C ARG A 142 -1.16 -7.00 -1.85
N ALA A 143 -0.05 -7.55 -2.36
CA ALA A 143 0.94 -8.23 -1.54
C ALA A 143 1.59 -7.27 -0.54
N LEU A 144 1.89 -6.03 -0.93
CA LEU A 144 2.42 -5.00 -0.04
C LEU A 144 1.41 -4.58 1.03
N VAL A 145 0.16 -4.30 0.66
CA VAL A 145 -0.92 -3.97 1.61
C VAL A 145 -1.15 -5.12 2.59
N ARG A 146 -1.17 -6.36 2.11
CA ARG A 146 -1.27 -7.54 2.97
C ARG A 146 -0.08 -7.64 3.93
N ARG A 147 1.14 -7.45 3.44
CA ARG A 147 2.34 -7.43 4.28
C ARG A 147 2.33 -6.28 5.29
N LEU A 148 1.72 -5.14 4.96
CA LEU A 148 1.57 -4.01 5.89
C LEU A 148 0.45 -4.24 6.92
N ALA A 149 -0.63 -4.93 6.55
CA ALA A 149 -1.62 -5.41 7.51
C ALA A 149 -1.03 -6.48 8.45
N GLU A 150 -0.22 -7.39 7.90
CA GLU A 150 0.64 -8.30 8.67
C GLU A 150 1.70 -7.53 9.48
N ALA A 151 2.13 -6.34 9.02
CA ALA A 151 3.13 -5.52 9.68
C ALA A 151 2.64 -4.91 11.00
N ASP A 152 1.37 -4.48 11.03
CA ASP A 152 0.73 -4.01 12.26
C ASP A 152 0.30 -5.16 13.19
N HIS A 153 0.26 -6.41 12.71
CA HIS A 153 -0.19 -7.56 13.48
C HIS A 153 0.70 -7.87 14.70
N PHE A 154 2.02 -7.70 14.56
CA PHE A 154 2.99 -7.96 15.64
C PHE A 154 3.19 -6.78 16.57
N ARG A 155 2.59 -5.63 16.27
CA ARG A 155 2.65 -4.49 17.16
C ARG A 155 1.79 -4.78 18.39
N PRO A 156 2.27 -4.45 19.60
CA PRO A 156 1.42 -4.54 20.78
C PRO A 156 0.19 -3.65 20.60
N GLN A 157 -0.99 -4.22 20.85
CA GLN A 157 -2.28 -3.55 20.73
C GLN A 157 -3.03 -3.69 22.04
N THR A 158 -3.87 -2.72 22.35
CA THR A 158 -4.69 -2.75 23.56
C THR A 158 -6.16 -2.81 23.17
N TYR A 159 -6.90 -3.64 23.91
CA TYR A 159 -8.30 -3.91 23.69
C TYR A 159 -9.06 -3.86 25.00
N ALA A 160 -10.32 -3.46 24.91
CA ALA A 160 -11.26 -3.59 26.01
C ALA A 160 -12.50 -4.35 25.55
N VAL A 161 -13.11 -5.11 26.46
CA VAL A 161 -14.37 -5.80 26.23
C VAL A 161 -15.44 -5.09 27.03
N HIS A 162 -16.54 -4.73 26.38
CA HIS A 162 -17.67 -4.05 26.99
C HIS A 162 -18.96 -4.71 26.49
N HIS A 163 -19.78 -5.24 27.42
CA HIS A 163 -20.94 -6.10 27.14
C HIS A 163 -20.65 -7.21 26.13
N GLY A 164 -19.49 -7.87 26.27
CA GLY A 164 -19.04 -8.96 25.40
C GLY A 164 -18.55 -8.53 24.02
N GLN A 165 -18.49 -7.24 23.69
CA GLN A 165 -17.93 -6.71 22.45
C GLN A 165 -16.51 -6.20 22.67
N THR A 166 -15.59 -6.53 21.75
CA THR A 166 -14.18 -6.12 21.83
C THR A 166 -13.93 -4.86 21.02
N TYR A 167 -13.35 -3.85 21.65
CA TYR A 167 -13.00 -2.58 21.06
C TYR A 167 -11.48 -2.32 21.17
N PRO A 168 -10.82 -1.76 20.15
CA PRO A 168 -9.51 -1.13 20.33
C PRO A 168 -9.58 -0.08 21.45
N ALA A 169 -8.59 -0.08 22.32
CA ALA A 169 -8.59 0.75 23.53
C ALA A 169 -7.25 1.45 23.76
N ALA A 170 -7.27 2.53 24.54
CA ALA A 170 -6.08 3.14 25.07
C ALA A 170 -5.32 2.16 25.98
N ALA A 171 -3.99 2.26 25.98
CA ALA A 171 -3.11 1.45 26.82
C ALA A 171 -3.10 1.87 28.30
N GLU A 172 -3.55 3.10 28.59
CA GLU A 172 -3.61 3.68 29.92
C GLU A 172 -4.94 4.42 30.07
N ALA A 173 -5.43 4.48 31.32
CA ALA A 173 -6.53 5.36 31.67
C ALA A 173 -6.03 6.82 31.67
N ASP A 174 -6.92 7.76 31.32
CA ASP A 174 -6.58 9.17 31.36
C ASP A 174 -6.50 9.70 32.81
N ALA A 175 -6.21 11.00 32.97
CA ALA A 175 -6.09 11.61 34.29
C ALA A 175 -7.35 11.53 35.16
N SER A 176 -8.52 11.21 34.57
CA SER A 176 -9.78 11.00 35.27
C SER A 176 -10.06 9.52 35.55
N GLY A 177 -9.16 8.61 35.17
CA GLY A 177 -9.33 7.17 35.29
C GLY A 177 -10.17 6.55 34.17
N LEU A 178 -10.44 7.26 33.07
CA LEU A 178 -11.27 6.76 31.97
C LEU A 178 -10.43 6.20 30.82
N ILE A 179 -10.90 5.10 30.23
CA ILE A 179 -10.25 4.39 29.13
C ILE A 179 -10.96 4.77 27.83
N ALA A 180 -10.20 5.27 26.84
CA ALA A 180 -10.74 5.57 25.53
C ALA A 180 -10.87 4.29 24.69
N LEU A 181 -12.04 4.09 24.09
CA LEU A 181 -12.39 2.99 23.19
C LEU A 181 -12.62 3.57 21.79
N THR A 182 -12.10 2.91 20.75
CA THR A 182 -12.39 3.26 19.36
C THR A 182 -13.50 2.35 18.85
N THR A 183 -14.64 2.90 18.46
CA THR A 183 -15.87 2.10 18.26
C THR A 183 -16.34 2.00 16.82
N GLY A 184 -15.71 2.72 15.89
CA GLY A 184 -16.07 2.66 14.47
C GLY A 184 -17.59 2.84 14.25
N HIS A 185 -18.23 1.86 13.60
CA HIS A 185 -19.68 1.87 13.38
C HIS A 185 -20.51 1.27 14.53
N ASP A 186 -19.89 0.53 15.45
CA ASP A 186 -20.56 -0.18 16.55
C ASP A 186 -20.54 0.69 17.81
N ARG A 187 -21.42 1.69 17.84
CA ARG A 187 -21.50 2.68 18.92
C ARG A 187 -22.14 2.09 20.19
N PRO A 188 -21.42 2.07 21.33
CA PRO A 188 -22.01 1.68 22.62
C PRO A 188 -22.98 2.77 23.10
N GLU A 189 -24.23 2.39 23.38
CA GLU A 189 -25.32 3.33 23.71
C GLU A 189 -25.19 3.96 25.12
N ASP A 190 -24.49 3.28 26.04
CA ASP A 190 -24.35 3.61 27.45
C ASP A 190 -23.00 4.24 27.83
N LEU A 191 -22.08 4.39 26.87
CA LEU A 191 -20.82 5.10 27.05
C LEU A 191 -20.90 6.55 26.54
N GLY A 192 -20.23 7.45 27.24
CA GLY A 192 -20.09 8.84 26.79
C GLY A 192 -19.07 8.95 25.66
N ALA A 193 -19.41 9.65 24.58
CA ALA A 193 -18.43 10.03 23.56
C ALA A 193 -17.33 10.89 24.19
N ASP A 194 -16.07 10.71 23.76
CA ASP A 194 -14.97 11.55 24.25
C ASP A 194 -15.19 13.00 23.78
N PRO A 195 -15.42 13.96 24.69
CA PRO A 195 -15.67 15.36 24.31
C PRO A 195 -14.46 16.03 23.64
N ARG A 196 -13.27 15.40 23.69
CA ARG A 196 -12.04 15.87 23.07
C ARG A 196 -11.88 15.36 21.63
N ASP A 197 -12.71 14.40 21.20
CA ASP A 197 -12.64 13.81 19.87
C ASP A 197 -13.68 14.42 18.91
N PRO A 198 -13.26 15.23 17.92
CA PRO A 198 -14.18 15.82 16.94
C PRO A 198 -14.76 14.79 15.95
N SER A 199 -14.20 13.58 15.86
CA SER A 199 -14.71 12.53 14.97
C SER A 199 -15.91 11.77 15.54
N ALA A 200 -16.14 11.87 16.86
CA ALA A 200 -17.16 11.12 17.59
C ALA A 200 -17.08 9.59 17.38
N GLU A 201 -15.86 9.07 17.17
CA GLU A 201 -15.56 7.64 17.04
C GLU A 201 -14.98 7.05 18.33
N HIS A 202 -14.52 7.92 19.24
CA HIS A 202 -13.99 7.54 20.55
C HIS A 202 -15.01 7.70 21.67
N PHE A 203 -15.05 6.70 22.56
CA PHE A 203 -15.93 6.65 23.72
C PHE A 203 -15.11 6.41 24.99
N LEU A 204 -15.58 6.90 26.12
CA LEU A 204 -14.90 6.76 27.40
C LEU A 204 -15.64 5.74 28.27
N ALA A 205 -14.89 4.77 28.79
CA ALA A 205 -15.37 3.78 29.75
C ALA A 205 -14.57 3.84 31.05
N ALA A 206 -15.25 3.75 32.19
CA ALA A 206 -14.60 3.46 33.46
C ALA A 206 -14.20 1.98 33.50
N PRO A 207 -13.11 1.61 34.21
CA PRO A 207 -12.66 0.22 34.32
C PRO A 207 -13.76 -0.75 34.78
N GLU A 208 -14.67 -0.30 35.66
CA GLU A 208 -15.77 -1.10 36.20
C GLU A 208 -16.88 -1.40 35.18
N GLN A 209 -16.91 -0.66 34.07
CA GLN A 209 -17.84 -0.90 32.97
C GLN A 209 -17.31 -1.96 31.99
N LEU A 210 -16.03 -2.35 32.09
CA LEU A 210 -15.38 -3.27 31.17
C LEU A 210 -15.40 -4.70 31.70
N ASP A 211 -15.75 -5.65 30.83
CA ASP A 211 -15.61 -7.08 31.10
C ASP A 211 -14.13 -7.51 31.08
N ALA A 212 -13.31 -6.81 30.29
CA ALA A 212 -11.87 -7.00 30.24
C ALA A 212 -11.17 -5.76 29.69
N TRP A 213 -9.93 -5.53 30.09
CA TRP A 213 -9.02 -4.59 29.44
C TRP A 213 -7.66 -5.25 29.39
N TYR A 214 -7.10 -5.41 28.19
CA TYR A 214 -5.90 -6.21 28.01
C TYR A 214 -5.04 -5.71 26.86
N ARG A 215 -3.75 -5.95 26.99
CA ARG A 215 -2.77 -5.72 25.93
C ARG A 215 -2.36 -7.04 25.31
N THR A 216 -2.43 -7.14 24.00
CA THR A 216 -1.77 -8.20 23.26
C THR A 216 -0.35 -7.77 22.92
N HIS A 217 0.58 -8.71 23.00
CA HIS A 217 1.94 -8.54 22.49
C HIS A 217 2.44 -9.86 21.93
N TRP A 218 3.51 -9.81 21.16
CA TRP A 218 4.09 -11.00 20.54
C TRP A 218 5.54 -11.15 20.99
N THR A 219 5.96 -12.39 21.18
CA THR A 219 7.36 -12.74 21.44
C THR A 219 7.84 -13.73 20.40
N PHE A 220 9.13 -13.74 20.10
CA PHE A 220 9.75 -14.73 19.22
C PHE A 220 11.21 -14.99 19.59
N ARG A 221 11.80 -16.01 18.99
CA ARG A 221 13.23 -16.28 19.05
C ARG A 221 13.88 -16.15 17.68
N TRP A 222 15.11 -15.65 17.67
CA TRP A 222 15.96 -15.58 16.49
C TRP A 222 17.42 -15.87 16.87
N GLN A 223 18.08 -16.78 16.14
CA GLN A 223 19.43 -17.26 16.45
C GLN A 223 19.62 -17.73 17.90
N GLY A 224 18.55 -18.27 18.50
CA GLY A 224 18.53 -18.72 19.89
C GLY A 224 18.37 -17.61 20.94
N GLY A 225 18.28 -16.33 20.57
CA GLY A 225 17.98 -15.21 21.47
C GLY A 225 16.49 -14.85 21.53
N PRO A 226 15.97 -14.38 22.68
CA PRO A 226 14.56 -13.97 22.82
C PRO A 226 14.32 -12.50 22.46
N PHE A 227 13.15 -12.23 21.87
CA PHE A 227 12.74 -10.90 21.42
C PHE A 227 11.24 -10.65 21.70
N ASP A 228 10.92 -9.41 22.06
CA ASP A 228 9.56 -8.88 22.05
C ASP A 228 9.32 -8.17 20.72
N ALA A 229 8.26 -8.55 20.00
CA ALA A 229 7.92 -7.88 18.75
C ALA A 229 7.35 -6.49 19.03
N ILE A 230 7.84 -5.51 18.27
CA ILE A 230 7.41 -4.10 18.36
C ILE A 230 6.76 -3.60 17.07
N GLY A 231 6.44 -4.53 16.16
CA GLY A 231 5.87 -4.27 14.85
C GLY A 231 6.74 -4.87 13.76
N THR A 232 6.68 -4.29 12.58
CA THR A 232 7.36 -4.78 11.38
C THR A 232 7.89 -3.60 10.59
N VAL A 233 9.06 -3.78 9.98
CA VAL A 233 9.73 -2.79 9.11
C VAL A 233 10.08 -3.47 7.80
N ASP A 234 9.69 -2.88 6.68
CA ASP A 234 9.94 -3.42 5.33
C ASP A 234 9.55 -4.90 5.15
N GLY A 235 8.45 -5.33 5.79
CA GLY A 235 7.96 -6.72 5.74
C GLY A 235 8.70 -7.71 6.64
N ARG A 236 9.62 -7.24 7.49
CA ARG A 236 10.35 -8.02 8.49
C ARG A 236 9.84 -7.74 9.89
N ILE A 237 9.72 -8.77 10.73
CA ILE A 237 9.34 -8.56 12.13
C ILE A 237 10.48 -7.81 12.84
N LYS A 238 10.11 -6.70 13.48
CA LYS A 238 11.03 -5.90 14.28
C LYS A 238 10.87 -6.31 15.75
N GLY A 239 11.97 -6.76 16.34
CA GLY A 239 12.01 -7.20 17.73
C GLY A 239 12.95 -6.37 18.59
N VAL A 240 12.62 -6.22 19.86
CA VAL A 240 13.52 -5.75 20.91
C VAL A 240 14.08 -6.96 21.65
N TYR A 241 15.40 -7.04 21.76
CA TYR A 241 16.07 -8.13 22.45
C TYR A 241 15.85 -8.06 23.96
N THR A 242 15.37 -9.16 24.55
CA THR A 242 15.04 -9.26 25.99
C THR A 242 16.00 -10.16 26.77
N GLY A 243 16.99 -10.77 26.12
CA GLY A 243 17.85 -11.80 26.72
C GLY A 243 18.96 -11.30 27.64
N GLY A 244 19.14 -9.98 27.80
CA GLY A 244 20.06 -9.35 28.76
C GLY A 244 21.57 -9.60 28.54
N SER A 245 21.97 -10.51 27.66
CA SER A 245 23.37 -10.81 27.35
C SER A 245 23.94 -9.84 26.32
N TRP A 246 24.92 -9.02 26.73
CA TRP A 246 25.67 -8.14 25.83
C TRP A 246 26.45 -8.93 24.77
N GLY A 247 27.02 -10.08 25.13
CA GLY A 247 27.77 -10.91 24.19
C GLY A 247 26.92 -11.42 23.02
N PHE A 248 25.64 -11.70 23.25
CA PHE A 248 24.70 -12.04 22.17
C PHE A 248 24.43 -10.84 21.26
N ALA A 249 24.14 -9.67 21.87
CA ALA A 249 23.84 -8.45 21.12
C ALA A 249 25.02 -8.02 20.24
N ASP A 250 26.26 -8.16 20.73
CA ASP A 250 27.48 -7.85 19.99
C ASP A 250 27.79 -8.91 18.92
N THR A 251 27.65 -10.21 19.24
CA THR A 251 27.91 -11.30 18.28
C THR A 251 27.04 -11.18 17.02
N TRP A 252 25.77 -10.84 17.21
CA TRP A 252 24.81 -10.69 16.12
C TRP A 252 24.65 -9.24 15.63
N GLN A 253 25.48 -8.33 16.13
CA GLN A 253 25.51 -6.92 15.74
C GLN A 253 24.11 -6.29 15.75
N LEU A 254 23.37 -6.48 16.84
CA LEU A 254 22.03 -5.93 17.00
C LEU A 254 22.07 -4.40 16.92
N THR A 255 21.00 -3.82 16.37
CA THR A 255 20.93 -2.37 16.18
C THR A 255 20.69 -1.70 17.52
N ARG A 256 21.54 -0.72 17.87
CA ARG A 256 21.38 0.06 19.09
C ARG A 256 20.42 1.21 18.83
N GLU A 257 19.28 1.21 19.50
CA GLU A 257 18.26 2.27 19.41
C GLU A 257 18.02 2.92 20.77
N THR A 258 17.59 4.18 20.76
CA THR A 258 17.03 4.83 21.95
C THR A 258 15.60 4.33 22.17
N GLY A 259 15.29 3.94 23.40
CA GLY A 259 13.97 3.52 23.82
C GLY A 259 12.95 4.67 23.80
N PRO A 260 11.65 4.36 23.93
CA PRO A 260 10.58 5.34 23.88
C PRO A 260 10.63 6.39 25.01
N ASP A 261 11.35 6.10 26.10
CA ASP A 261 11.60 7.03 27.20
C ASP A 261 12.78 7.99 26.96
N ALA A 262 13.43 7.92 25.79
CA ALA A 262 14.62 8.68 25.41
C ALA A 262 15.86 8.46 26.30
N VAL A 263 15.80 7.57 27.30
CA VAL A 263 16.84 7.38 28.32
C VAL A 263 17.50 6.01 28.17
N HIS A 264 16.73 4.96 27.94
CA HIS A 264 17.26 3.61 27.88
C HIS A 264 17.69 3.24 26.46
N THR A 265 18.84 2.60 26.35
CA THR A 265 19.24 1.95 25.10
C THR A 265 18.52 0.60 25.00
N ARG A 266 17.94 0.31 23.84
CA ARG A 266 17.45 -1.02 23.47
C ARG A 266 18.25 -1.57 22.29
N TYR A 267 18.31 -2.89 22.19
CA TYR A 267 18.91 -3.58 21.06
C TYR A 267 17.80 -4.20 20.21
N THR A 268 17.76 -3.88 18.92
CA THR A 268 16.71 -4.30 18.01
C THR A 268 17.25 -5.15 16.88
N VAL A 269 16.35 -5.92 16.28
CA VAL A 269 16.59 -6.69 15.06
C VAL A 269 15.40 -6.55 14.13
N GLU A 270 15.66 -6.65 12.84
CA GLU A 270 14.64 -6.79 11.79
C GLU A 270 14.93 -8.10 11.06
N VAL A 271 14.02 -9.06 11.17
CA VAL A 271 14.23 -10.43 10.67
C VAL A 271 13.05 -10.90 9.82
N ASP A 272 13.34 -11.70 8.81
CA ASP A 272 12.29 -12.32 8.01
C ASP A 272 11.50 -13.34 8.86
N LEU A 273 10.19 -13.44 8.63
CA LEU A 273 9.30 -14.36 9.35
C LEU A 273 9.75 -15.83 9.25
N ASP A 274 10.31 -16.24 8.11
CA ASP A 274 10.81 -17.60 7.92
C ASP A 274 12.03 -17.91 8.81
N GLY A 275 12.67 -16.88 9.37
CA GLY A 275 13.82 -16.99 10.27
C GLY A 275 13.49 -16.98 11.75
N VAL A 276 12.21 -16.78 12.14
CA VAL A 276 11.81 -16.76 13.55
C VAL A 276 11.27 -18.10 14.02
N THR A 277 11.52 -18.43 15.28
CA THR A 277 10.94 -19.59 15.97
C THR A 277 10.18 -19.14 17.21
N ASP A 278 9.31 -20.01 17.75
CA ASP A 278 8.55 -19.74 18.99
C ASP A 278 7.81 -18.40 18.96
N LEU A 279 7.22 -18.06 17.81
CA LEU A 279 6.40 -16.87 17.64
C LEU A 279 5.05 -17.09 18.33
N GLU A 280 4.85 -16.41 19.46
CA GLU A 280 3.69 -16.59 20.32
C GLU A 280 3.02 -15.24 20.62
N GLN A 281 1.68 -15.26 20.63
CA GLN A 281 0.88 -14.14 21.11
C GLN A 281 0.59 -14.30 22.59
N HIS A 282 0.78 -13.22 23.34
CA HIS A 282 0.49 -13.13 24.76
C HIS A 282 -0.58 -12.08 25.02
N ARG A 283 -1.33 -12.29 26.09
CA ARG A 283 -2.32 -11.35 26.61
C ARG A 283 -1.96 -10.97 28.04
N THR A 284 -1.77 -9.68 28.28
CA THR A 284 -1.56 -9.11 29.62
C THR A 284 -2.84 -8.39 30.04
N ASP A 285 -3.41 -8.80 31.18
CA ASP A 285 -4.56 -8.11 31.76
C ASP A 285 -4.12 -6.76 32.36
N LEU A 286 -4.89 -5.71 32.06
CA LEU A 286 -4.67 -4.35 32.51
C LEU A 286 -5.65 -3.96 33.62
N LEU A 287 -6.80 -4.63 33.77
CA LEU A 287 -7.72 -4.39 34.89
C LEU A 287 -7.11 -4.81 36.23
N ALA A 288 -6.28 -5.85 36.22
CA ALA A 288 -5.67 -6.39 37.44
C ALA A 288 -4.53 -5.54 38.03
N ASN A 289 -4.08 -4.50 37.31
CA ASN A 289 -2.89 -3.70 37.64
C ASN A 289 -3.21 -2.26 38.10
N GLN A 290 -4.46 -1.97 38.46
CA GLN A 290 -4.87 -0.67 39.02
C GLN A 290 -4.70 -0.59 40.54
#